data_AF-X4RBU6-F1
#
_entry.id   AF-X4RBU6-F1
#
_cell.length_a   1.000
_cell.length_b   1.000
_cell.length_c   1.000
_cell.angle_alpha   90.00
_cell.angle_beta   90.00
_cell.angle_gamma   90.00
#
_symmetry.space_group_name_H-M   'P 1'
#
loop_
_entity.id
_entity.type
_entity.pdbx_description
1 polymer ?
#
loop_
_entity_poly.entity_id
_entity_poly.type
_entity_poly.pdbx_seq_one_letter_code
_entity_poly.pdbx_strand_id
1 'polypeptide(L)'
;MGEKIDGKAVTEEQISQWVREAEDGYDAALLKKRGRGRPGRGAQPSQVVAVRFTPEEIAELDRRAQSREMSRSELIREAALL
;
A
#
# COMPACT_ATOMS: atom_id res chain seq x y z
N MET A 1 26.44 0.51 29.37
CA MET A 1 26.05 1.61 28.46
C MET A 1 24.64 1.27 28.01
N GLY A 2 23.64 2.06 28.36
CA GLY A 2 22.22 1.71 28.13
C GLY A 2 21.84 1.68 26.65
N GLU A 3 20.79 0.94 26.33
CA GLU A 3 20.22 0.88 24.99
C GLU A 3 19.74 2.25 24.52
N LYS A 4 19.86 2.50 23.20
CA LYS A 4 19.45 3.76 22.59
C LYS A 4 18.60 3.52 21.34
N ILE A 5 17.54 4.28 21.18
CA ILE A 5 16.72 4.34 19.97
C ILE A 5 16.76 5.78 19.44
N ASP A 6 17.08 5.95 18.16
CA ASP A 6 17.25 7.26 17.51
C ASP A 6 18.19 8.21 18.29
N GLY A 7 19.24 7.65 18.87
CA GLY A 7 20.24 8.39 19.67
C GLY A 7 19.79 8.77 21.08
N LYS A 8 18.54 8.47 21.47
CA LYS A 8 18.00 8.73 22.82
C LYS A 8 18.13 7.48 23.70
N ALA A 9 18.52 7.67 24.96
CA ALA A 9 18.58 6.57 25.92
C ALA A 9 17.18 6.05 26.25
N VAL A 10 17.02 4.73 26.23
CA VAL A 10 15.80 4.07 26.69
C VAL A 10 15.76 4.14 28.21
N THR A 11 14.65 4.63 28.79
CA THR A 11 14.48 4.71 30.25
C THR A 11 13.75 3.48 30.80
N GLU A 12 13.86 3.23 32.10
CA GLU A 12 13.18 2.10 32.75
C GLU A 12 11.65 2.25 32.69
N GLU A 13 11.16 3.48 32.74
CA GLU A 13 9.74 3.80 32.58
C GLU A 13 9.25 3.45 31.17
N GLN A 14 10.07 3.70 30.15
CA GLN A 14 9.76 3.36 28.77
C GLN A 14 9.70 1.84 28.57
N ILE A 15 10.64 1.09 29.19
CA ILE A 15 10.63 -0.38 29.19
C ILE A 15 9.35 -0.89 29.86
N SER A 16 9.01 -0.35 31.04
CA SER A 16 7.81 -0.74 31.78
C SER A 16 6.51 -0.50 31.00
N GLN A 17 6.44 0.58 30.23
CA GLN A 17 5.30 0.87 29.34
C GLN A 17 5.18 -0.16 28.22
N TRP A 18 6.28 -0.51 27.55
CA TRP A 18 6.27 -1.51 26.48
C TRP A 18 5.93 -2.92 26.97
N VAL A 19 6.39 -3.29 28.16
CA VAL A 19 6.02 -4.58 28.77
C VAL A 19 4.51 -4.66 28.97
N ARG A 20 3.91 -3.62 29.57
CA ARG A 20 2.47 -3.55 29.77
C ARG A 20 1.71 -3.61 28.44
N GLU A 21 2.15 -2.85 27.44
CA GLU A 21 1.54 -2.84 26.10
C GLU A 21 1.55 -4.24 25.46
N ALA A 22 2.66 -4.99 25.63
CA ALA A 22 2.77 -6.35 25.13
C ALA A 22 1.88 -7.34 25.90
N GLU A 23 1.76 -7.19 27.22
CA GLU A 23 0.92 -8.01 28.09
C GLU A 23 -0.59 -7.76 27.84
N ASP A 24 -0.98 -6.50 27.62
CA ASP A 24 -2.36 -6.12 27.25
C ASP A 24 -2.78 -6.69 25.89
N GLY A 25 -1.79 -6.98 25.03
CA GLY A 25 -1.96 -7.59 23.73
C GLY A 25 -2.35 -6.58 22.64
N TYR A 26 -1.90 -6.85 21.41
CA TYR A 26 -2.19 -6.00 20.27
C TYR A 26 -3.45 -6.42 19.53
N ASP A 27 -4.32 -5.45 19.21
CA ASP A 27 -5.39 -5.67 18.25
C ASP A 27 -4.81 -5.77 16.82
N ALA A 28 -4.69 -7.01 16.33
CA ALA A 28 -4.22 -7.30 14.98
C ALA A 28 -5.06 -6.63 13.88
N ALA A 29 -6.32 -6.27 14.14
CA ALA A 29 -7.17 -5.53 13.20
C ALA A 29 -6.75 -4.05 13.09
N LEU A 30 -6.32 -3.43 14.19
CA LEU A 30 -5.73 -2.08 14.18
C LEU A 30 -4.34 -2.08 13.54
N LEU A 31 -3.52 -3.11 13.84
CA LEU A 31 -2.19 -3.28 13.25
C LEU A 31 -2.21 -3.58 11.74
N LYS A 32 -3.32 -4.16 11.24
CA LYS A 32 -3.56 -4.41 9.81
C LYS A 32 -3.84 -3.16 8.99
N LYS A 33 -3.86 -1.95 9.57
CA LYS A 33 -3.69 -0.70 8.79
C LYS A 33 -2.27 -0.66 8.22
N ARG A 34 -2.01 -1.53 7.23
CA ARG A 34 -0.78 -1.58 6.47
C ARG A 34 -0.70 -0.30 5.66
N GLY A 35 0.07 0.65 6.17
CA GLY A 35 0.63 1.71 5.34
C GLY A 35 1.54 1.12 4.27
N ARG A 36 1.52 1.79 3.10
CA ARG A 36 2.28 1.57 1.86
C ARG A 36 1.95 0.31 1.05
N GLY A 37 0.89 0.46 0.28
CA GLY A 37 0.46 -0.28 -0.92
C GLY A 37 -0.66 0.54 -1.61
N ARG A 38 -1.11 0.19 -2.81
CA ARG A 38 -2.26 0.88 -3.44
C ARG A 38 -3.48 0.72 -2.51
N PRO A 39 -4.23 1.80 -2.18
CA PRO A 39 -5.45 1.70 -1.40
C PRO A 39 -6.37 0.61 -1.96
N GLY A 40 -6.95 -0.22 -1.08
CA GLY A 40 -8.02 -1.13 -1.48
C GLY A 40 -9.12 -0.33 -2.17
N ARG A 41 -9.33 -0.56 -3.47
CA ARG A 41 -10.37 0.13 -4.25
C ARG A 41 -11.68 -0.63 -4.08
N GLY A 42 -12.36 -0.41 -2.95
CA GLY A 42 -13.66 -0.98 -2.62
C GLY A 42 -13.69 -1.70 -1.28
N ALA A 43 -14.89 -2.13 -0.86
CA ALA A 43 -15.08 -2.94 0.34
C ALA A 43 -14.39 -4.32 0.25
N GLN A 44 -14.00 -4.74 -0.95
CA GLN A 44 -13.30 -5.98 -1.23
C GLN A 44 -12.05 -5.70 -2.09
N PRO A 45 -11.04 -6.58 -2.07
CA PRO A 45 -9.89 -6.48 -2.96
C PRO A 45 -10.31 -6.44 -4.44
N SER A 46 -9.65 -5.61 -5.25
CA SER A 46 -9.88 -5.59 -6.69
C SER A 46 -9.44 -6.91 -7.33
N GLN A 47 -10.24 -7.44 -8.25
CA GLN A 47 -9.89 -8.64 -9.02
C GLN A 47 -9.04 -8.29 -10.23
N VAL A 48 -8.10 -9.18 -10.57
CA VAL A 48 -7.29 -9.08 -11.79
C VAL A 48 -8.02 -9.81 -12.91
N VAL A 49 -8.31 -9.11 -14.00
CA VAL A 49 -8.87 -9.68 -15.23
C VAL A 49 -7.77 -9.67 -16.30
N ALA A 50 -7.40 -10.84 -16.82
CA ALA A 50 -6.38 -10.96 -17.85
C ALA A 50 -6.95 -10.61 -19.23
N VAL A 51 -6.36 -9.63 -19.90
CA VAL A 51 -6.67 -9.24 -21.28
C VAL A 51 -5.38 -9.37 -22.11
N ARG A 52 -5.49 -9.94 -23.31
CA ARG A 52 -4.35 -10.10 -24.22
C ARG A 52 -4.30 -8.92 -25.17
N PHE A 53 -3.12 -8.34 -25.30
CA PHE A 53 -2.80 -7.29 -26.25
C PHE A 53 -1.57 -7.71 -27.05
N THR A 54 -1.50 -7.32 -28.31
CA THR A 54 -0.25 -7.41 -29.07
C THR A 54 0.76 -6.36 -28.56
N PRO A 55 2.07 -6.52 -28.85
CA PRO A 55 3.05 -5.50 -28.50
C PRO A 55 2.73 -4.11 -29.06
N GLU A 56 2.17 -4.05 -30.27
CA GLU A 56 1.76 -2.81 -30.93
C GLU A 56 0.60 -2.14 -30.21
N GLU A 57 -0.39 -2.92 -29.76
CA GLU A 57 -1.51 -2.43 -28.96
C GLU A 57 -1.04 -1.90 -27.60
N ILE A 58 -0.06 -2.56 -26.96
CA ILE A 58 0.52 -2.07 -25.71
C ILE A 58 1.23 -0.73 -25.93
N ALA A 59 2.01 -0.60 -27.01
CA ALA A 59 2.69 0.66 -27.34
C ALA A 59 1.68 1.79 -27.59
N GLU A 60 0.57 1.49 -28.26
CA GLU A 60 -0.50 2.47 -28.49
C GLU A 60 -1.18 2.89 -27.18
N LEU A 61 -1.48 1.95 -26.29
CA LEU A 61 -2.03 2.24 -24.96
C LEU A 61 -1.09 3.15 -24.16
N ASP A 62 0.22 2.93 -24.25
CA ASP A 62 1.21 3.75 -23.55
C ASP A 62 1.28 5.17 -24.09
N ARG A 63 1.29 5.35 -25.41
CA ARG A 63 1.25 6.69 -26.01
C ARG A 63 -0.01 7.45 -25.60
N ARG A 64 -1.18 6.79 -25.64
CA ARG A 64 -2.46 7.40 -25.24
C ARG A 64 -2.50 7.75 -23.76
N ALA A 65 -1.93 6.90 -22.92
CA ALA A 65 -1.86 7.16 -21.48
C ALA A 65 -0.96 8.37 -21.20
N GLN A 66 0.20 8.44 -21.86
CA GLN A 66 1.15 9.54 -21.74
C GLN A 66 0.55 10.87 -22.24
N SER A 67 -0.13 10.88 -23.38
CA SER A 67 -0.74 12.12 -23.92
C SER A 67 -1.86 12.67 -23.03
N ARG A 68 -2.37 11.87 -22.09
CA ARG A 68 -3.44 12.22 -21.15
C ARG A 68 -2.94 12.39 -19.71
N GLU A 69 -1.64 12.24 -19.48
CA GLU A 69 -1.04 12.23 -18.13
C GLU A 69 -1.67 11.19 -17.18
N MET A 70 -2.10 10.06 -17.74
CA MET A 70 -2.75 8.96 -16.99
C MET A 70 -1.84 7.74 -16.92
N SER A 71 -2.03 6.88 -15.92
CA SER A 71 -1.45 5.55 -15.98
C SER A 71 -2.18 4.66 -17.01
N ARG A 72 -1.46 3.69 -17.58
CA ARG A 72 -2.05 2.67 -18.46
C ARG A 72 -3.30 2.01 -17.84
N SER A 73 -3.25 1.72 -16.54
CA SER A 73 -4.36 1.09 -15.82
C SER A 73 -5.58 1.99 -15.66
N GLU A 74 -5.40 3.31 -15.63
CA GLU A 74 -6.49 4.29 -15.57
C GLU A 74 -7.12 4.46 -16.95
N LEU A 75 -6.29 4.56 -18.00
CA LEU A 75 -6.78 4.59 -19.38
C LEU A 75 -7.60 3.34 -19.73
N ILE A 76 -7.10 2.14 -19.43
CA ILE A 76 -7.81 0.88 -19.70
C ILE A 76 -9.13 0.83 -18.94
N ARG A 77 -9.14 1.28 -17.67
CA ARG A 77 -10.36 1.29 -16.85
C ARG A 77 -11.39 2.26 -17.40
N GLU A 78 -10.96 3.45 -17.81
CA GLU A 78 -11.84 4.44 -18.42
C GLU A 78 -12.47 3.88 -19.69
N ALA A 79 -11.67 3.35 -20.61
CA ALA A 79 -12.16 2.79 -21.87
C ALA A 79 -13.05 1.54 -21.71
N ALA A 80 -12.91 0.81 -20.60
CA ALA A 80 -13.71 -0.39 -20.33
C ALA A 80 -15.03 -0.11 -19.61
N LEU A 81 -15.19 1.08 -19.00
CA LEU A 81 -16.32 1.41 -18.14
C LEU A 81 -17.08 2.69 -18.57
N LEU A 82 -16.52 3.49 -19.48
CA LEU A 82 -17.14 4.66 -20.11
C LEU A 82 -17.34 4.41 -21.61
#